data_AF-A0A1I5HBS0-F1
#
_entry.id   AF-A0A1I5HBS0-F1
#
_cell.length_a   1.000
_cell.length_b   1.000
_cell.length_c   1.000
_cell.angle_alpha   90.00
_cell.angle_beta   90.00
_cell.angle_gamma   90.00
#
_symmetry.space_group_name_H-M   'P 1'
#
loop_
_entity.id
_entity.type
_entity.pdbx_description
1 polymer ?
#
loop_
_entity_poly.entity_id
_entity_poly.type
_entity_poly.pdbx_seq_one_letter_code
_entity_poly.pdbx_strand_id
1 'polypeptide(L)'
;MPLWLDLLRTPMAAPETDDLRTMRRTFQVLCVASAIGVLAISPLVRLFGRPASFMVAALLMTTALHTALYVFRKNRADNAFLDAAQSSEEHA
;
A
#
# COMPACT_ATOMS: atom_id res chain seq x y z
N MET A 1 -18.41 15.09 24.91
CA MET A 1 -17.66 15.64 23.76
C MET A 1 -18.26 14.98 22.52
N PRO A 2 -18.52 15.69 21.43
CA PRO A 2 -19.23 15.09 20.31
C PRO A 2 -18.38 13.94 19.75
N LEU A 3 -18.99 12.76 19.61
CA LEU A 3 -18.37 11.49 19.24
C LEU A 3 -17.43 11.58 18.01
N TRP A 4 -17.74 12.49 17.09
CA TRP A 4 -16.93 12.79 15.90
C TRP A 4 -15.54 13.41 16.23
N LEU A 5 -15.44 14.25 17.26
CA LEU A 5 -14.17 14.85 17.68
C LEU A 5 -13.26 13.81 18.33
N ASP A 6 -13.83 12.83 19.03
CA ASP A 6 -13.09 11.71 19.59
C ASP A 6 -12.64 10.74 18.49
N LEU A 7 -13.45 10.49 17.46
CA LEU A 7 -13.05 9.72 16.28
C LEU A 7 -11.90 10.36 15.47
N LEU A 8 -11.80 11.70 15.48
CA LEU A 8 -10.68 12.44 14.87
C LEU A 8 -9.42 12.46 15.75
N ARG A 9 -9.57 12.28 17.07
CA ARG A 9 -8.47 12.27 18.05
C ARG A 9 -7.95 10.87 18.35
N THR A 10 -8.78 9.85 18.21
CA THR A 10 -8.33 8.47 18.16
C THR A 10 -7.51 8.34 16.89
N PRO A 11 -6.20 8.10 16.97
CA PRO A 11 -5.43 7.77 15.79
C PRO A 11 -6.03 6.49 15.22
N MET A 12 -6.87 6.63 14.19
CA MET A 12 -7.44 5.51 13.42
C MET A 12 -6.37 4.84 12.53
N ALA A 13 -5.10 5.13 12.83
CA ALA A 13 -3.94 4.38 12.42
C ALA A 13 -3.41 3.73 13.70
N ALA A 14 -3.67 2.43 13.86
CA ALA A 14 -2.89 1.59 14.76
C ALA A 14 -1.40 1.94 14.58
N PRO A 15 -0.60 2.00 15.67
CA PRO A 15 0.76 2.52 15.66
C PRO A 15 1.50 2.01 14.43
N GLU A 16 1.78 2.94 13.51
CA GLU A 16 2.32 2.64 12.19
C GLU A 16 3.74 2.12 12.41
N THR A 17 3.86 0.80 12.52
CA THR A 17 5.15 0.13 12.67
C THR A 17 6.07 0.58 11.53
N ASP A 18 7.37 0.68 11.78
CA ASP A 18 8.34 1.18 10.79
C ASP A 18 8.24 0.43 9.43
N ASP A 19 7.81 -0.84 9.49
CA ASP A 19 7.47 -1.68 8.34
C ASP A 19 6.32 -1.10 7.49
N LEU A 20 5.20 -0.69 8.09
CA LEU A 20 4.04 -0.13 7.37
C LEU A 20 4.36 1.21 6.72
N ARG A 21 5.19 2.03 7.38
CA ARG A 21 5.66 3.31 6.83
C ARG A 21 6.58 3.11 5.63
N THR A 22 7.47 2.14 5.69
CA THR A 22 8.34 1.77 4.56
C THR A 22 7.49 1.26 3.39
N MET A 23 6.50 0.41 3.67
CA MET A 23 5.58 -0.11 2.65
C MET A 23 4.79 0.99 1.95
N ARG A 24 4.35 2.02 2.69
CA ARG A 24 3.67 3.20 2.13
C ARG A 24 4.57 3.97 1.16
N ARG A 25 5.83 4.21 1.53
CA ARG A 25 6.80 4.90 0.66
C ARG A 25 7.07 4.09 -0.60
N THR A 26 7.25 2.77 -0.47
CA THR A 26 7.44 1.89 -1.63
C THR A 26 6.23 1.92 -2.55
N PHE A 27 5.01 1.95 -2.01
CA PHE A 27 3.79 2.09 -2.79
C PHE A 27 3.72 3.42 -3.55
N GLN A 28 4.06 4.54 -2.89
CA GLN A 28 4.13 5.85 -3.55
C GLN A 28 5.16 5.86 -4.69
N VAL A 29 6.35 5.32 -4.46
CA VAL A 29 7.39 5.20 -5.49
C VAL A 29 6.91 4.33 -6.65
N LEU A 30 6.26 3.19 -6.39
CA LEU A 30 5.70 2.31 -7.43
C LEU A 30 4.59 2.99 -8.24
N CYS A 31 3.71 3.76 -7.59
CA CYS A 31 2.69 4.55 -8.27
C CYS A 31 3.30 5.60 -9.20
N VAL A 32 4.27 6.37 -8.70
CA VAL A 32 4.97 7.39 -9.51
C VAL A 32 5.73 6.75 -10.66
N ALA A 33 6.47 5.66 -10.40
CA ALA A 33 7.19 4.91 -11.43
C ALA A 33 6.25 4.34 -12.49
N SER A 34 5.09 3.82 -12.09
CA SER A 34 4.07 3.31 -13.02
C SER A 34 3.48 4.42 -13.88
N ALA A 35 3.15 5.57 -13.28
CA ALA A 35 2.64 6.73 -14.01
C ALA A 35 3.66 7.23 -15.05
N ILE A 36 4.93 7.38 -14.66
CA ILE A 36 6.02 7.76 -15.57
C ILE A 36 6.19 6.70 -16.67
N GLY A 37 6.19 5.41 -16.30
CA GLY A 37 6.32 4.30 -17.23
C GLY A 37 5.24 4.31 -18.30
N VAL A 38 3.98 4.54 -17.91
CA VAL A 38 2.83 4.63 -18.84
C VAL A 38 2.92 5.86 -19.74
N LEU A 39 3.21 7.04 -19.17
CA LEU A 39 3.35 8.28 -19.94
C LEU A 39 4.52 8.22 -20.94
N ALA A 40 5.58 7.49 -20.59
CA ALA A 40 6.76 7.33 -21.40
C ALA A 40 6.71 6.10 -22.33
N ILE A 41 5.60 5.35 -22.44
CA ILE A 41 5.51 4.16 -23.32
C ILE A 41 5.89 4.51 -24.76
N SER A 42 5.29 5.55 -25.33
CA SER A 42 5.54 5.94 -26.72
C SER A 42 7.01 6.28 -27.01
N PRO A 43 7.68 7.15 -26.21
CA PRO A 43 9.11 7.38 -26.42
C PRO A 43 9.97 6.14 -26.12
N LEU A 44 9.64 5.31 -25.13
CA LEU A 44 10.38 4.07 -24.84
C LEU A 44 10.32 3.07 -26.00
N VAL A 45 9.13 2.83 -26.53
CA VAL A 45 8.93 1.89 -27.64
C VAL A 45 9.58 2.42 -28.92
N ARG A 46 9.65 3.74 -29.08
CA ARG A 46 10.36 4.35 -30.22
C ARG A 46 11.88 4.19 -30.11
N LEU A 47 12.45 4.22 -28.91
CA LEU A 47 13.89 4.16 -28.68
C LEU A 47 14.42 2.71 -28.59
N PHE A 48 13.68 1.83 -27.91
CA PHE A 48 14.08 0.44 -27.62
C PHE A 48 13.26 -0.62 -28.38
N GLY A 49 12.27 -0.19 -29.17
CA GLY A 49 11.40 -1.06 -29.94
C GLY A 49 10.26 -1.69 -29.11
N ARG A 50 9.57 -2.64 -29.75
CA ARG A 50 8.47 -3.42 -29.16
C ARG A 50 8.76 -4.08 -27.79
N PRO A 51 9.99 -4.54 -27.44
CA PRO A 51 10.20 -5.17 -26.14
C PRO A 51 10.05 -4.19 -24.96
N ALA A 52 10.14 -2.88 -25.18
CA ALA A 52 9.98 -1.88 -24.12
C ALA A 52 8.60 -1.94 -23.44
N SER A 53 7.55 -2.32 -24.17
CA SER A 53 6.21 -2.51 -23.61
C SER A 53 6.15 -3.63 -22.57
N PHE A 54 6.99 -4.68 -22.70
CA PHE A 54 7.06 -5.74 -21.69
C PHE A 54 7.66 -5.24 -20.37
N MET A 55 8.58 -4.28 -20.40
CA MET A 55 9.11 -3.69 -19.18
C MET A 55 8.05 -2.89 -18.41
N VAL A 56 7.20 -2.14 -19.13
CA VAL A 56 6.09 -1.41 -18.51
C VAL A 56 5.03 -2.38 -17.98
N ALA A 57 4.73 -3.45 -18.71
CA ALA A 57 3.83 -4.51 -18.22
C ALA A 57 4.38 -5.19 -16.96
N ALA A 58 5.68 -5.49 -16.91
CA ALA A 58 6.33 -6.05 -15.74
C ALA A 58 6.27 -5.09 -14.54
N LEU A 59 6.49 -3.80 -14.75
CA LEU A 59 6.37 -2.77 -13.71
C LEU A 59 4.95 -2.65 -13.14
N LEU A 60 3.93 -2.78 -13.99
CA LEU A 60 2.53 -2.80 -13.53
C LEU A 60 2.21 -4.07 -12.76
N MET A 61 2.69 -5.24 -13.21
CA MET A 61 2.53 -6.50 -12.47
C MET A 61 3.21 -6.47 -11.10
N THR A 62 4.44 -5.94 -11.01
CA THR A 62 5.12 -5.80 -9.72
C THR A 62 4.38 -4.85 -8.80
N THR A 63 3.82 -3.76 -9.32
CA THR A 63 2.98 -2.83 -8.54
C THR A 63 1.73 -3.53 -8.01
N ALA A 64 1.03 -4.29 -8.85
CA ALA A 64 -0.15 -5.07 -8.43
C ALA A 64 0.21 -6.11 -7.36
N LEU A 65 1.30 -6.85 -7.55
CA LEU A 65 1.78 -7.83 -6.57
C LEU A 65 2.15 -7.17 -5.24
N HIS A 66 2.84 -6.03 -5.28
CA HIS A 66 3.20 -5.28 -4.08
C HIS A 66 1.96 -4.78 -3.34
N THR A 67 0.91 -4.40 -4.07
CA THR A 67 -0.39 -4.01 -3.52
C THR A 67 -1.04 -5.17 -2.79
N ALA A 68 -1.08 -6.35 -3.40
CA ALA A 68 -1.65 -7.55 -2.79
C ALA A 68 -0.90 -7.95 -1.50
N LEU A 69 0.44 -7.90 -1.53
CA LEU A 69 1.28 -8.15 -0.36
C LEU A 69 1.04 -7.12 0.75
N TYR A 70 0.84 -5.85 0.41
CA TYR A 70 0.48 -4.80 1.36
C TYR A 70 -0.85 -5.08 2.03
N VAL A 71 -1.89 -5.38 1.26
CA VAL A 71 -3.22 -5.69 1.79
C VAL A 71 -3.17 -6.92 2.69
N PHE A 72 -2.45 -7.97 2.32
CA PHE A 72 -2.34 -9.17 3.15
C PHE A 72 -1.62 -8.90 4.48
N ARG A 73 -0.48 -8.20 4.45
CA ARG A 73 0.27 -7.85 5.66
C ARG A 73 -0.52 -6.90 6.56
N LYS A 74 -1.23 -5.94 5.96
CA LYS A 74 -2.09 -5.01 6.68
C LYS A 74 -3.26 -5.74 7.34
N ASN A 75 -3.99 -6.57 6.59
CA ASN A 75 -5.11 -7.35 7.13
C ASN A 75 -4.66 -8.25 8.29
N ARG A 76 -3.45 -8.83 8.24
CA ARG A 76 -2.92 -9.62 9.35
C ARG A 76 -2.67 -8.78 10.60
N ALA A 77 -2.13 -7.57 10.45
CA ALA A 77 -1.90 -6.66 11.58
C ALA A 77 -3.21 -6.13 12.17
N ASP A 78 -4.18 -5.81 11.31
CA ASP A 78 -5.51 -5.34 11.72
C ASP A 78 -6.27 -6.45 12.46
N ASN A 79 -6.24 -7.70 11.96
CA ASN A 79 -6.85 -8.84 12.65
C ASN A 79 -6.22 -9.11 14.03
N ALA A 80 -4.89 -9.03 14.14
CA ALA A 80 -4.21 -9.20 15.43
C ALA A 80 -4.58 -8.10 16.44
N PHE A 81 -4.83 -6.88 15.97
CA PHE A 81 -5.32 -5.79 16.82
C PHE A 81 -6.76 -6.02 17.28
N LEU A 82 -7.64 -6.49 16.38
CA LEU A 82 -9.03 -6.84 16.70
C LEU A 82 -9.11 -7.99 17.71
N ASP A 83 -8.33 -9.05 17.53
CA ASP A 83 -8.27 -10.18 18.47
C ASP A 83 -7.78 -9.75 19.87
N ALA A 84 -6.78 -8.85 19.91
CA ALA A 84 -6.28 -8.30 21.17
C ALA A 84 -7.30 -7.38 21.86
N ALA A 85 -8.08 -6.61 21.10
CA ALA A 85 -9.15 -5.78 21.64
C ALA A 85 -10.30 -6.63 22.21
N GLN A 86 -10.71 -7.68 21.50
CA GLN A 86 -11.78 -8.57 21.92
C GLN A 86 -11.43 -9.34 23.21
N SER A 87 -10.19 -9.81 23.34
CA SER A 87 -9.72 -10.48 24.58
C SER A 87 -9.61 -9.52 25.77
N SER A 88 -9.38 -8.23 25.54
CA SER A 88 -9.35 -7.21 26.61
C SER A 88 -10.77 -6.90 27.14
N GLU A 89 -11.78 -6.91 26.26
CA GLU A 89 -13.19 -6.73 26.66
C GLU A 89 -13.77 -7.97 27.38
N GLU A 90 -13.34 -9.18 27.03
CA GLU A 90 -13.80 -10.42 27.69
C GLU A 90 -13.23 -10.61 29.12
N HIS A 91 -12.15 -9.89 29.44
CA HIS A 91 -11.48 -9.92 30.75
C HIS A 91 -11.77 -8.71 31.66
N ALA A 92 -12.64 -7.78 31.24
CA ALA A 92 -13.05 -6.59 31.98
C ALA A 92 -14.45 -6.73 32.58
#